data_AF-A0A346NNL8-F1
#
_entry.id   AF-A0A346NNL8-F1
#
_cell.length_a   1.000
_cell.length_b   1.000
_cell.length_c   1.000
_cell.angle_alpha   90.00
_cell.angle_beta   90.00
_cell.angle_gamma   90.00
#
_symmetry.space_group_name_H-M   'P 1'
#
loop_
_entity.id
_entity.type
_entity.pdbx_description
1 polymer ?
#
loop_
_entity_poly.entity_id
_entity_poly.type
_entity_poly.pdbx_seq_one_letter_code
_entity_poly.pdbx_strand_id
1 'polypeptide(L)'
;MGLLITAFYASLLGLCYLYLSIVVISVRRREQISLGTGDNPELERLNRAHGNFSEYVPITLILLACLESLGAFTWVLHVGASALLFGRVIHAYGLRHHTGTSWQRVAGMLLTFGAMLFLAAANLYMIHYTVV
;
A
#
# COMPACT_ATOMS: atom_id res chain seq x y z
N MET A 1 -13.87 17.45 -11.32
CA MET A 1 -14.64 16.54 -10.44
C MET A 1 -13.80 16.29 -9.18
N GLY A 2 -14.42 16.04 -8.02
CA GLY A 2 -13.68 15.71 -6.80
C GLY A 2 -13.08 14.30 -6.84
N LEU A 3 -11.99 14.08 -6.11
CA LEU A 3 -11.31 12.78 -6.00
C LEU A 3 -11.82 12.01 -4.76
N LEU A 4 -13.14 11.81 -4.66
CA LEU A 4 -13.76 11.28 -3.44
C LEU A 4 -13.35 9.83 -3.15
N ILE A 5 -13.22 9.01 -4.18
CA ILE A 5 -12.84 7.59 -4.03
C ILE A 5 -11.38 7.50 -3.61
N THR A 6 -10.50 8.25 -4.29
CA THR A 6 -9.09 8.31 -3.93
C THR A 6 -8.91 8.85 -2.52
N ALA A 7 -9.60 9.92 -2.15
CA ALA A 7 -9.53 10.49 -0.81
C ALA A 7 -9.94 9.46 0.25
N PHE A 8 -11.03 8.73 0.05
CA PHE A 8 -11.49 7.68 0.96
C PHE A 8 -10.41 6.61 1.19
N TYR A 9 -9.87 6.02 0.12
CA TYR A 9 -8.85 4.98 0.25
C TYR A 9 -7.51 5.51 0.75
N ALA A 10 -7.12 6.71 0.35
CA ALA A 10 -5.92 7.39 0.84
C ALA A 10 -6.00 7.62 2.36
N SER A 11 -7.17 8.02 2.87
CA SER A 11 -7.38 8.16 4.32
C SER A 11 -7.26 6.83 5.06
N LEU A 12 -7.89 5.76 4.56
CA LEU A 12 -7.78 4.43 5.17
C LEU A 12 -6.33 3.91 5.16
N LEU A 13 -5.64 4.02 4.03
CA LEU A 13 -4.24 3.62 3.90
C LEU A 13 -3.31 4.50 4.76
N GLY A 14 -3.62 5.79 4.89
CA GLY A 14 -2.93 6.70 5.80
C GLY A 14 -3.03 6.25 7.26
N LEU A 15 -4.21 5.81 7.70
CA LEU A 15 -4.40 5.23 9.04
C LEU A 15 -3.59 3.92 9.20
N CYS A 16 -3.57 3.05 8.18
CA CYS A 16 -2.73 1.85 8.20
C CYS A 16 -1.23 2.19 8.32
N TYR A 17 -0.76 3.20 7.58
CA TYR A 17 0.62 3.65 7.63
C TYR A 17 0.99 4.24 8.99
N LEU A 18 0.09 5.03 9.58
CA LEU A 18 0.26 5.58 10.92
C LEU A 18 0.37 4.47 11.97
N TYR A 19 -0.53 3.48 11.91
CA TYR A 19 -0.46 2.30 12.78
C TYR A 19 0.90 1.60 12.69
N LEU A 20 1.38 1.32 11.48
CA LEU A 20 2.67 0.68 11.26
C LEU A 20 3.84 1.53 11.79
N SER A 21 3.75 2.85 11.62
CA SER A 21 4.74 3.80 12.16
C SER A 21 4.79 3.75 13.69
N ILE A 22 3.63 3.72 14.36
CA ILE A 22 3.55 3.59 15.83
C ILE A 22 4.18 2.29 16.30
N VAL A 23 3.94 1.18 15.60
CA VAL A 23 4.54 -0.13 15.93
C VAL A 23 6.06 -0.09 15.81
N VAL A 24 6.61 0.47 14.73
CA VAL A 24 8.07 0.64 14.55
C VAL A 24 8.66 1.51 15.68
N ILE A 25 8.02 2.64 15.99
CA ILE A 25 8.48 3.57 17.05
C ILE A 25 8.45 2.89 18.43
N SER A 26 7.42 2.10 18.71
CA SER A 26 7.29 1.35 19.97
C SER A 26 8.45 0.38 20.16
N VAL A 27 8.78 -0.41 19.13
CA VAL A 27 9.90 -1.36 19.19
C VAL A 27 11.24 -0.63 19.32
N ARG A 28 11.47 0.45 18.55
CA ARG A 28 12.70 1.26 18.70
C ARG A 28 12.89 1.80 20.12
N ARG A 29 11.83 2.28 20.75
CA ARG A 29 11.87 2.76 22.14
C ARG A 29 12.12 1.64 23.13
N ARG A 30 11.48 0.47 22.95
CA ARG A 30 11.67 -0.69 23.83
C ARG A 30 13.10 -1.21 23.78
N GLU A 31 13.68 -1.29 22.59
CA GLU A 31 15.01 -1.84 22.33
C GLU A 31 16.13 -0.79 22.41
N GLN A 32 15.81 0.49 22.64
CA GLN A 32 16.76 1.61 22.69
C GLN A 32 17.60 1.78 21.40
N ILE A 33 17.01 1.47 20.23
CA ILE A 33 17.68 1.54 18.93
C ILE A 33 17.30 2.83 18.21
N SER A 34 18.24 3.79 18.13
CA SER A 34 18.02 5.10 17.51
C SER A 34 18.03 5.05 15.98
N LEU A 35 18.98 4.32 15.38
CA LEU A 35 19.18 4.23 13.93
C LEU A 35 19.43 2.78 13.49
N GLY A 36 19.13 2.48 12.23
CA GLY A 36 19.24 1.12 11.70
C GLY A 36 18.29 0.14 12.39
N THR A 37 18.67 -1.13 12.42
CA THR A 37 17.92 -2.23 13.04
C THR A 37 18.57 -2.79 14.30
N GLY A 38 19.82 -2.42 14.60
CA GLY A 38 20.55 -2.88 15.80
C GLY A 38 20.58 -4.41 15.96
N ASP A 39 20.67 -5.14 14.84
CA ASP A 39 20.58 -6.60 14.76
C ASP A 39 19.30 -7.21 15.37
N ASN A 40 18.26 -6.39 15.56
CA ASN A 40 16.97 -6.83 16.05
C ASN A 40 16.10 -7.35 14.87
N PRO A 41 15.81 -8.65 14.79
CA PRO A 41 15.07 -9.24 13.67
C PRO A 41 13.60 -8.82 13.62
N GLU A 42 13.00 -8.40 14.73
CA GLU A 42 11.64 -7.84 14.76
C GLU A 42 11.64 -6.45 14.09
N LEU A 43 12.60 -5.59 14.48
CA LEU A 43 12.73 -4.24 13.92
C LEU A 43 13.09 -4.27 12.43
N GLU A 44 13.90 -5.23 11.99
CA GLU A 44 14.20 -5.44 10.57
C GLU A 44 12.94 -5.75 9.75
N ARG A 45 12.12 -6.69 10.23
CA ARG A 45 10.84 -7.04 9.59
C ARG A 45 9.90 -5.85 9.52
N LEU A 46 9.71 -5.15 10.64
CA LEU A 46 8.82 -3.99 10.73
C LEU A 46 9.29 -2.84 9.83
N ASN A 47 10.60 -2.55 9.79
CA ASN A 47 11.15 -1.55 8.88
C ASN A 47 10.90 -1.94 7.42
N ARG A 48 11.01 -3.22 7.03
CA ARG A 48 10.69 -3.62 5.65
C ARG A 48 9.20 -3.56 5.34
N ALA A 49 8.29 -3.89 6.26
CA ALA A 49 6.87 -3.61 6.03
C ALA A 49 6.61 -2.11 5.87
N HIS A 50 7.21 -1.28 6.72
CA HIS A 50 7.05 0.17 6.70
C HIS A 50 7.58 0.78 5.40
N GLY A 51 8.79 0.38 5.00
CA GLY A 51 9.41 0.75 3.72
C GLY A 51 8.60 0.27 2.52
N ASN A 52 8.20 -1.00 2.47
CA ASN A 52 7.35 -1.49 1.38
C ASN A 52 6.02 -0.71 1.28
N PHE A 53 5.46 -0.27 2.40
CA PHE A 53 4.25 0.55 2.38
C PHE A 53 4.53 1.93 1.79
N SER A 54 5.58 2.62 2.26
CA SER A 54 5.94 3.96 1.79
C SER A 54 6.45 3.97 0.34
N GLU A 55 7.03 2.89 -0.13
CA GLU A 55 7.51 2.72 -1.50
C GLU A 55 6.34 2.52 -2.50
N TYR A 56 5.37 1.67 -2.18
CA TYR A 56 4.36 1.23 -3.17
C TYR A 56 3.00 1.92 -3.05
N VAL A 57 2.58 2.30 -1.85
CA VAL A 57 1.23 2.88 -1.66
C VAL A 57 1.10 4.28 -2.26
N PRO A 58 2.05 5.22 -2.08
CA PRO A 58 1.93 6.56 -2.63
C PRO A 58 1.83 6.58 -4.16
N ILE A 59 2.69 5.82 -4.85
CA ILE A 59 2.65 5.76 -6.31
C ILE A 59 1.34 5.14 -6.80
N THR A 60 0.81 4.13 -6.11
CA THR A 60 -0.47 3.50 -6.49
C THR A 60 -1.66 4.44 -6.23
N LEU A 61 -1.64 5.25 -5.18
CA LEU A 61 -2.64 6.29 -4.92
C LEU A 61 -2.59 7.42 -5.95
N ILE A 62 -1.41 7.79 -6.43
CA ILE A 62 -1.26 8.74 -7.55
C ILE A 62 -1.92 8.18 -8.81
N LEU A 63 -1.67 6.91 -9.15
CA LEU A 63 -2.32 6.26 -10.30
C LEU A 63 -3.85 6.23 -10.16
N LEU A 64 -4.36 5.99 -8.95
CA LEU A 64 -5.80 6.04 -8.66
C LEU A 64 -6.37 7.45 -8.84
N ALA A 65 -5.69 8.47 -8.30
CA ALA A 65 -6.08 9.88 -8.45
C ALA A 65 -6.13 10.30 -9.92
N CYS A 66 -5.10 9.94 -10.69
CA CYS A 66 -5.07 10.20 -12.13
C CYS A 66 -6.25 9.54 -12.83
N LEU A 67 -6.52 8.27 -12.55
CA LEU A 67 -7.61 7.53 -13.19
C LEU A 67 -9.00 8.10 -12.84
N GLU A 68 -9.21 8.48 -11.58
CA GLU A 68 -10.44 9.15 -11.14
C GLU A 68 -10.59 10.54 -11.77
N SER A 69 -9.48 11.28 -11.94
CA SER A 69 -9.48 12.58 -12.61
C SER A 69 -9.86 12.51 -14.10
N LEU A 70 -9.59 11.37 -14.73
CA LEU A 70 -9.99 11.06 -16.12
C LEU A 70 -11.46 10.63 -16.23
N GLY A 71 -12.21 10.59 -15.11
CA GLY A 71 -13.62 10.22 -15.12
C GLY A 71 -13.88 8.74 -15.38
N ALA A 72 -12.92 7.87 -15.04
CA ALA A 72 -13.09 6.42 -15.18
C ALA A 72 -14.29 5.91 -14.37
N PHE A 73 -14.86 4.78 -14.82
CA PHE A 73 -15.99 4.16 -14.14
C PHE A 73 -15.67 3.85 -12.67
N THR A 74 -16.61 4.19 -11.78
CA THR A 74 -16.49 4.04 -10.33
C THR A 74 -16.05 2.64 -9.90
N TRP A 75 -16.55 1.59 -10.55
CA TRP A 75 -16.20 0.21 -10.20
C TRP A 75 -14.71 -0.11 -10.44
N VAL A 76 -14.09 0.44 -11.50
CA VAL A 76 -12.67 0.27 -11.81
C VAL A 76 -11.81 0.82 -10.67
N LEU A 77 -12.17 2.00 -10.19
CA LEU A 77 -11.50 2.68 -9.10
C LEU A 77 -11.60 1.87 -7.80
N HIS A 78 -12.79 1.39 -7.44
CA HIS A 78 -12.96 0.57 -6.23
C HIS A 78 -12.23 -0.76 -6.31
N VAL A 79 -12.17 -1.43 -7.46
CA VAL A 79 -11.43 -2.69 -7.63
C VAL A 79 -9.94 -2.47 -7.38
N GLY A 80 -9.32 -1.50 -8.06
CA GLY A 80 -7.89 -1.20 -7.88
C GLY A 80 -7.56 -0.77 -6.45
N ALA A 81 -8.37 0.12 -5.89
CA ALA A 81 -8.15 0.65 -4.54
C ALA A 81 -8.39 -0.38 -3.43
N SER A 82 -9.40 -1.24 -3.58
CA SER A 82 -9.65 -2.35 -2.64
C SER A 82 -8.52 -3.37 -2.67
N ALA A 83 -8.05 -3.74 -3.87
CA ALA A 83 -6.94 -4.67 -4.02
C ALA A 83 -5.67 -4.14 -3.33
N LEU A 84 -5.39 -2.84 -3.46
CA LEU A 84 -4.31 -2.18 -2.72
C LEU A 84 -4.52 -2.26 -1.21
N LEU A 85 -5.69 -1.85 -0.70
CA LEU A 85 -6.01 -1.83 0.72
C LEU A 85 -5.90 -3.22 1.35
N PHE A 86 -6.60 -4.21 0.79
CA PHE A 86 -6.56 -5.59 1.30
C PHE A 86 -5.17 -6.20 1.15
N GLY A 87 -4.47 -5.93 0.05
CA GLY A 87 -3.08 -6.37 -0.12
C GLY A 87 -2.17 -5.89 1.01
N ARG A 88 -2.31 -4.63 1.43
CA ARG A 88 -1.54 -4.06 2.55
C ARG A 88 -1.94 -4.65 3.91
N VAL A 89 -3.24 -4.83 4.16
CA VAL A 89 -3.73 -5.43 5.41
C VAL A 89 -3.27 -6.89 5.54
N ILE A 90 -3.41 -7.70 4.48
CA ILE A 90 -2.99 -9.10 4.46
C ILE A 90 -1.45 -9.21 4.62
N HIS A 91 -0.70 -8.36 3.93
CA HIS A 91 0.77 -8.34 4.06
C HIS A 91 1.22 -8.01 5.48
N ALA A 92 0.62 -6.98 6.09
CA ALA A 92 0.91 -6.57 7.47
C ALA A 92 0.53 -7.68 8.48
N TYR A 93 -0.61 -8.34 8.28
CA TYR A 93 -1.02 -9.48 9.10
C TYR A 93 -0.01 -10.64 9.01
N GLY A 94 0.41 -10.99 7.80
CA GLY A 94 1.40 -12.04 7.53
C GLY A 94 2.76 -11.77 8.16
N LEU A 95 3.16 -10.50 8.27
CA LEU A 95 4.42 -10.12 8.90
C LEU A 95 4.36 -10.25 10.43
N ARG A 96 3.22 -9.92 11.04
CA ARG A 96 3.07 -9.97 12.51
C ARG A 96 2.99 -11.40 13.06
N HIS A 97 2.37 -12.32 12.32
CA HIS A 97 2.02 -13.63 12.88
C HIS A 97 2.96 -14.76 12.49
N HIS A 98 3.86 -14.59 11.52
CA HIS A 98 4.65 -15.71 10.98
C HIS A 98 6.13 -15.32 10.89
N THR A 99 7.01 -16.18 11.38
CA THR A 99 8.46 -16.05 11.21
C THR A 99 8.87 -16.67 9.87
N GLY A 100 9.37 -15.87 8.94
CA GLY A 100 9.82 -16.33 7.62
C GLY A 100 8.86 -15.98 6.46
N THR A 101 8.99 -16.70 5.35
CA THR A 101 8.13 -16.51 4.17
C THR A 101 6.74 -17.07 4.46
N SER A 102 5.72 -16.21 4.44
CA SER A 102 4.33 -16.60 4.68
C SER A 102 3.49 -16.34 3.44
N TRP A 103 2.49 -17.18 3.19
CA TRP A 103 1.63 -17.05 2.01
C TRP A 103 0.89 -15.72 2.01
N GLN A 104 0.59 -15.15 3.19
CA GLN A 104 -0.02 -13.83 3.35
C GLN A 104 0.91 -12.72 2.87
N ARG A 105 2.23 -12.83 3.09
CA ARG A 105 3.20 -11.86 2.57
C ARG A 105 3.23 -11.88 1.04
N VAL A 106 3.20 -13.07 0.45
CA VAL A 106 3.20 -13.26 -1.01
C VAL A 106 1.89 -12.76 -1.62
N ALA A 107 0.74 -13.22 -1.12
CA ALA A 107 -0.57 -12.82 -1.59
C ALA A 107 -0.79 -11.29 -1.45
N GLY A 108 -0.37 -10.70 -0.33
CA GLY A 108 -0.47 -9.25 -0.12
C GLY A 108 0.40 -8.44 -1.10
N MET A 109 1.59 -8.93 -1.42
CA MET A 109 2.44 -8.31 -2.44
C MET A 109 1.85 -8.46 -3.85
N LEU A 110 1.37 -9.64 -4.21
CA LEU A 110 0.71 -9.89 -5.50
C LEU A 110 -0.51 -8.99 -5.70
N LEU A 111 -1.35 -8.82 -4.66
CA LEU A 111 -2.48 -7.90 -4.72
C LEU A 111 -2.06 -6.45 -4.93
N THR A 112 -0.96 -6.02 -4.31
CA THR A 112 -0.50 -4.64 -4.46
C THR A 112 0.11 -4.38 -5.82
N PHE A 113 0.95 -5.30 -6.31
CA PHE A 113 1.51 -5.19 -7.66
C PHE A 113 0.44 -5.34 -8.72
N GLY A 114 -0.54 -6.23 -8.51
CA GLY A 114 -1.73 -6.36 -9.35
C GLY A 114 -2.53 -5.06 -9.40
N ALA A 115 -2.79 -4.42 -8.24
CA ALA A 115 -3.47 -3.13 -8.19
C ALA A 115 -2.69 -2.03 -8.94
N MET A 116 -1.38 -1.96 -8.73
CA MET A 116 -0.51 -0.98 -9.38
C MET A 116 -0.48 -1.17 -10.90
N LEU A 117 -0.29 -2.41 -11.37
CA LEU A 117 -0.30 -2.75 -12.79
C LEU A 117 -1.66 -2.47 -13.43
N PHE A 118 -2.74 -2.87 -12.75
CA PHE A 118 -4.11 -2.64 -13.21
C PHE A 118 -4.41 -1.15 -13.37
N LEU A 119 -4.11 -0.33 -12.36
CA LEU A 119 -4.34 1.11 -12.42
C LEU A 119 -3.45 1.79 -13.47
N ALA A 120 -2.19 1.36 -13.62
CA ALA A 120 -1.32 1.88 -14.66
C ALA A 120 -1.85 1.56 -16.06
N ALA A 121 -2.23 0.31 -16.32
CA ALA A 121 -2.82 -0.11 -17.60
C ALA A 121 -4.15 0.61 -17.88
N ALA A 122 -5.01 0.76 -16.87
CA ALA A 122 -6.27 1.48 -17.00
C ALA A 122 -6.07 2.97 -17.31
N ASN A 123 -5.06 3.62 -16.73
CA ASN A 123 -4.69 4.99 -17.08
C ASN A 123 -4.26 5.09 -18.55
N LEU A 124 -3.36 4.21 -19.00
CA LEU A 124 -2.89 4.21 -20.39
C LEU A 124 -4.03 3.97 -21.38
N TYR A 125 -4.93 3.04 -21.05
CA TYR A 125 -6.14 2.78 -21.82
C TYR A 125 -7.01 4.04 -21.89
N MET A 126 -7.39 4.64 -20.76
CA MET A 126 -8.25 5.83 -20.72
C MET A 126 -7.65 7.02 -21.49
N ILE A 127 -6.34 7.26 -21.35
CA ILE A 127 -5.65 8.33 -22.07
C ILE A 127 -5.74 8.12 -23.59
N HIS A 128 -5.55 6.88 -24.05
CA HIS A 128 -5.64 6.56 -25.48
C HIS A 128 -6.99 6.96 -26.07
N TYR A 129 -8.12 6.66 -25.41
CA TYR A 129 -9.45 7.03 -25.90
C TYR A 129 -9.85 8.50 -25.66
N THR A 130 -9.13 9.20 -24.77
CA THR A 130 -9.44 10.60 -24.46
C THR A 130 -8.68 11.56 -25.38
N VAL A 131 -7.47 11.19 -25.80
CA VAL A 131 -6.57 12.05 -26.59
C VAL A 131 -6.60 11.73 -28.08
N VAL A 132 -6.91 10.48 -28.46
CA VAL A 132 -7.01 10.02 -29.86
C VAL A 132 -8.47 9.92 -30.27
#